data_AF-A0A3D4HNL4-F1
#
_entry.id   AF-A0A3D4HNL4-F1
#
_cell.length_a   1.000
_cell.length_b   1.000
_cell.length_c   1.000
_cell.angle_alpha   90.00
_cell.angle_beta   90.00
_cell.angle_gamma   90.00
#
_symmetry.space_group_name_H-M   'P 1'
#
loop_
_entity.id
_entity.type
_entity.pdbx_description
1 polymer ?
#
loop_
_entity_poly.entity_id
_entity_poly.type
_entity_poly.pdbx_seq_one_letter_code
_entity_poly.pdbx_strand_id
1 'polypeptide(L)'
;YADMKDFGEESVAMKFCGSWGVGQILNDYPELADKFAVAVPPTKDGNQDTILATNGGWTYVIDAKTKVAEGAADYISWLLAEDVETCAEFFELAKFAKAAPRKSVGEYISANSGDSSWAETVNYVSAHAIAEPIYPWDISVAVSLMFENTSLGMMSVEDAAAEAATSIQAIIDNQQLAGTNPKK
;
A
#
# COMPACT_ATOMS: atom_id res chain seq x y z
N TYR A 1 -7.25 10.84 0.03
CA TYR A 1 -5.84 10.97 -0.38
C TYR A 1 -5.83 11.50 -1.80
N ALA A 2 -5.00 12.50 -2.10
CA ALA A 2 -4.87 13.10 -3.43
C ALA A 2 -3.57 12.63 -4.11
N ASP A 3 -3.22 11.36 -3.92
CA ASP A 3 -1.89 10.81 -4.23
C ASP A 3 -1.59 10.86 -5.74
N MET A 4 -2.64 10.77 -6.55
CA MET A 4 -2.56 10.78 -8.02
C MET A 4 -2.74 12.17 -8.64
N LYS A 5 -2.83 13.25 -7.84
CA LYS A 5 -3.17 14.59 -8.34
C LYS A 5 -2.24 15.07 -9.45
N ASP A 6 -0.93 14.98 -9.24
CA ASP A 6 0.10 15.39 -10.19
C ASP A 6 0.06 14.59 -11.50
N PHE A 7 -0.27 13.30 -11.44
CA PHE A 7 -0.49 12.48 -12.63
C PHE A 7 -1.80 12.84 -13.32
N GLY A 8 -2.88 13.02 -12.56
CA GLY A 8 -4.20 13.41 -13.06
C GLY A 8 -4.21 14.80 -13.71
N GLU A 9 -3.43 15.74 -13.18
CA GLU A 9 -3.18 17.06 -13.78
C GLU A 9 -2.13 17.01 -14.90
N GLU A 10 -1.76 15.82 -15.38
CA GLU A 10 -0.82 15.58 -16.48
C GLU A 10 0.56 16.24 -16.27
N SER A 11 0.93 16.53 -15.01
CA SER A 11 2.20 17.17 -14.65
C SER A 11 3.37 16.18 -14.62
N VAL A 12 3.07 14.89 -14.51
CA VAL A 12 4.04 13.79 -14.60
C VAL A 12 3.54 12.71 -15.55
N ALA A 13 4.45 12.13 -16.33
CA ALA A 13 4.11 11.06 -17.28
C ALA A 13 3.99 9.67 -16.64
N MET A 14 4.55 9.50 -15.43
CA MET A 14 4.55 8.25 -14.68
C MET A 14 4.46 8.54 -13.18
N LYS A 15 3.77 7.67 -12.45
CA LYS A 15 3.61 7.76 -10.99
C LYS A 15 3.79 6.39 -10.35
N PHE A 16 4.64 6.32 -9.33
CA PHE A 16 4.66 5.19 -8.40
C PHE A 16 3.63 5.44 -7.31
N CYS A 17 2.59 4.61 -7.26
CA CYS A 17 1.53 4.70 -6.27
C CYS A 17 1.03 3.29 -5.93
N GLY A 18 0.40 3.13 -4.77
CA GLY A 18 -0.36 1.93 -4.48
C GLY A 18 -1.54 1.78 -5.45
N SER A 19 -2.03 0.56 -5.61
CA SER A 19 -3.03 0.23 -6.62
C SER A 19 -4.35 1.02 -6.48
N TRP A 20 -4.63 1.59 -5.29
CA TRP A 20 -5.76 2.50 -5.07
C TRP A 20 -5.76 3.74 -5.96
N GLY A 21 -4.59 4.15 -6.47
CA GLY A 21 -4.46 5.28 -7.38
C GLY A 21 -5.25 5.10 -8.69
N VAL A 22 -5.44 3.86 -9.16
CA VAL A 22 -6.28 3.58 -10.33
C VAL A 22 -7.72 4.04 -10.10
N GLY A 23 -8.30 3.65 -8.95
CA GLY A 23 -9.66 4.08 -8.58
C GLY A 23 -9.76 5.60 -8.42
N GLN A 24 -8.71 6.25 -7.90
CA GLN A 24 -8.66 7.71 -7.82
C GLN A 24 -8.68 8.36 -9.21
N ILE A 25 -7.87 7.89 -10.16
CA ILE A 25 -7.86 8.42 -11.53
C ILE A 25 -9.22 8.23 -12.21
N LEU A 26 -9.81 7.04 -12.11
CA LEU A 26 -11.10 6.77 -12.75
C LEU A 26 -12.25 7.61 -12.19
N ASN A 27 -12.16 8.02 -10.92
CA ASN A 27 -13.20 8.83 -10.27
C ASN A 27 -12.98 10.33 -10.45
N ASP A 28 -11.75 10.80 -10.26
CA ASP A 28 -11.42 12.23 -10.20
C ASP A 28 -11.00 12.81 -11.56
N TYR A 29 -10.46 11.95 -12.45
CA TYR A 29 -9.92 12.30 -13.78
C TYR A 29 -10.41 11.32 -14.87
N PRO A 30 -11.73 11.14 -15.04
CA PRO A 30 -12.29 10.11 -15.92
C PRO A 30 -11.87 10.24 -17.40
N GLU A 31 -11.47 11.43 -17.86
CA GLU A 31 -10.91 11.70 -19.18
C GLU A 31 -9.57 11.03 -19.46
N LEU A 32 -8.91 10.52 -18.42
CA LEU A 32 -7.68 9.75 -18.52
C LEU A 32 -7.92 8.24 -18.60
N ALA A 33 -9.15 7.75 -18.41
CA ALA A 33 -9.46 6.33 -18.32
C ALA A 33 -8.87 5.48 -19.48
N ASP A 34 -8.89 6.02 -20.70
CA ASP A 34 -8.37 5.36 -21.90
C ASP A 34 -6.92 5.77 -22.26
N LYS A 35 -6.25 6.54 -21.40
CA LYS A 35 -4.94 7.16 -21.65
C LYS A 35 -3.85 6.69 -20.70
N PHE A 36 -4.18 5.95 -19.65
CA PHE A 36 -3.19 5.39 -18.72
C PHE A 36 -3.16 3.87 -18.79
N ALA A 37 -2.04 3.32 -18.32
CA ALA A 37 -1.87 1.89 -18.11
C ALA A 37 -1.23 1.64 -16.75
N VAL A 38 -1.44 0.43 -16.21
CA VAL A 38 -0.78 -0.04 -14.99
C VAL A 38 0.28 -1.06 -15.39
N ALA A 39 1.47 -0.92 -14.81
CA ALA A 39 2.61 -1.80 -15.09
C ALA A 39 3.20 -2.35 -13.79
N VAL A 40 3.89 -3.48 -13.91
CA VAL A 40 4.71 -4.02 -12.82
C VAL A 40 5.81 -3.01 -12.47
N PRO A 41 6.04 -2.72 -11.18
CA PRO A 41 7.14 -1.83 -10.78
C PRO A 41 8.49 -2.32 -11.33
N PRO A 42 9.34 -1.44 -11.89
CA PRO A 42 10.68 -1.82 -12.30
C PRO A 42 11.50 -2.32 -11.10
N THR A 43 12.27 -3.37 -11.32
CA THR A 43 13.26 -3.87 -10.37
C THR A 43 14.66 -3.45 -10.79
N LYS A 44 15.62 -3.50 -9.85
CA LYS A 44 17.00 -3.03 -10.06
C LYS A 44 17.69 -3.69 -11.26
N ASP A 45 17.39 -4.95 -11.51
CA ASP A 45 18.02 -5.80 -12.54
C ASP A 45 17.01 -6.39 -13.53
N GLY A 46 15.74 -5.97 -13.47
CA GLY A 46 14.66 -6.50 -14.29
C GLY A 46 14.14 -7.88 -13.88
N ASN A 47 14.69 -8.49 -12.81
CA ASN A 47 14.19 -9.75 -12.28
C ASN A 47 12.82 -9.52 -11.62
N GLN A 48 11.79 -10.25 -12.07
CA GLN A 48 10.45 -10.18 -11.49
C GLN A 48 10.10 -11.39 -10.59
N ASP A 49 10.99 -12.38 -10.49
CA ASP A 49 10.88 -13.53 -9.57
C ASP A 49 11.34 -13.16 -8.14
N THR A 50 11.12 -11.91 -7.74
CA THR A 50 11.56 -11.33 -6.48
C THR A 50 10.41 -10.57 -5.83
N ILE A 51 10.70 -9.93 -4.70
CA ILE A 51 9.76 -9.02 -4.06
C ILE A 51 9.53 -7.82 -4.97
N LEU A 52 8.30 -7.65 -5.46
CA LEU A 52 7.94 -6.58 -6.40
C LEU A 52 7.44 -5.31 -5.70
N ALA A 53 6.89 -5.46 -4.50
CA ALA A 53 6.34 -4.35 -3.73
C ALA A 53 6.28 -4.69 -2.24
N THR A 54 6.06 -3.66 -1.44
CA THR A 54 5.49 -3.83 -0.10
C THR A 54 3.97 -3.72 -0.21
N ASN A 55 3.25 -4.70 0.35
CA ASN A 55 1.81 -4.65 0.46
C ASN A 55 1.45 -3.92 1.75
N GLY A 56 0.95 -2.70 1.59
CA GLY A 56 0.21 -2.02 2.65
C GLY A 56 -1.19 -2.61 2.80
N GLY A 57 -2.06 -1.85 3.44
CA GLY A 57 -3.45 -2.27 3.61
C GLY A 57 -4.04 -1.72 4.90
N TRP A 58 -5.36 -1.63 4.92
CA TRP A 58 -6.09 -1.20 6.11
C TRP A 58 -6.53 -2.44 6.87
N THR A 59 -6.29 -2.44 8.17
CA THR A 59 -6.87 -3.41 9.10
C THR A 59 -7.94 -2.72 9.92
N TYR A 60 -9.02 -3.44 10.19
CA TYR A 60 -9.98 -3.04 11.21
C TYR A 60 -9.48 -3.54 12.56
N VAL A 61 -9.48 -2.66 13.55
CA VAL A 61 -9.04 -2.95 14.91
C VAL A 61 -10.13 -2.57 15.89
N ILE A 62 -10.23 -3.32 16.99
CA ILE A 62 -11.15 -3.03 18.08
C ILE A 62 -10.37 -2.30 19.17
N ASP A 63 -10.83 -1.11 19.53
CA ASP A 63 -10.24 -0.34 20.63
C ASP A 63 -10.40 -1.09 21.95
N ALA A 64 -9.30 -1.26 22.70
CA ALA A 64 -9.29 -2.02 23.95
C ALA A 64 -10.18 -1.43 25.06
N LYS A 65 -10.63 -0.18 24.93
CA LYS A 65 -11.51 0.52 25.88
C LYS A 65 -12.97 0.54 25.42
N THR A 66 -13.31 -0.11 24.31
CA THR A 66 -14.69 -0.18 23.85
C THR A 66 -15.58 -0.87 24.90
N LYS A 67 -16.81 -0.39 25.05
CA LYS A 67 -17.82 -1.01 25.92
C LYS A 67 -18.67 -2.05 25.17
N VAL A 68 -18.43 -2.23 23.87
CA VAL A 68 -19.24 -3.05 22.97
C VAL A 68 -18.35 -3.94 22.09
N ALA A 69 -17.38 -4.62 22.70
CA ALA A 69 -16.36 -5.39 21.98
C ALA A 69 -16.95 -6.50 21.10
N GLU A 70 -17.95 -7.24 21.61
CA GLU A 70 -18.63 -8.30 20.87
C GLU A 70 -19.33 -7.76 19.62
N GLY A 71 -20.17 -6.73 19.76
CA GLY A 71 -20.85 -6.14 18.59
C GLY A 71 -19.89 -5.52 17.56
N ALA A 72 -18.75 -4.97 18.00
CA ALA A 72 -17.71 -4.50 17.08
C ALA A 72 -17.04 -5.67 16.33
N ALA A 73 -16.79 -6.78 17.02
CA ALA A 73 -16.25 -8.00 16.40
C ALA A 73 -17.24 -8.63 15.42
N ASP A 74 -18.52 -8.67 15.76
CA ASP A 74 -19.60 -9.17 14.90
C ASP A 74 -19.68 -8.33 13.61
N TYR A 75 -19.64 -7.00 13.73
CA TYR A 75 -19.65 -6.12 12.56
C TYR A 75 -18.44 -6.32 11.64
N ILE A 76 -17.23 -6.42 12.20
CA ILE A 76 -16.02 -6.68 11.42
C ILE A 76 -16.10 -8.06 10.74
N SER A 77 -16.64 -9.06 11.44
CA SER A 77 -16.82 -10.42 10.91
C SER A 77 -17.82 -10.44 9.75
N TRP A 78 -18.98 -9.79 9.93
CA TRP A 78 -19.97 -9.60 8.87
C TRP A 78 -19.35 -8.93 7.64
N LEU A 79 -18.58 -7.85 7.82
CA LEU A 79 -18.01 -7.07 6.72
C LEU A 79 -16.92 -7.83 5.94
N LEU A 80 -16.09 -8.62 6.61
CA LEU A 80 -14.85 -9.17 6.02
C LEU A 80 -14.82 -10.70 5.88
N ALA A 81 -15.47 -11.42 6.80
CA ALA A 81 -15.22 -12.85 7.03
C ALA A 81 -16.40 -13.76 6.69
N GLU A 82 -17.63 -13.26 6.80
CA GLU A 82 -18.84 -14.04 6.53
C GLU A 82 -19.06 -14.18 5.03
N ASP A 83 -20.01 -13.43 4.47
CA ASP A 83 -20.38 -13.56 3.06
C ASP A 83 -19.31 -12.97 2.12
N VAL A 84 -19.11 -13.63 0.97
CA VAL A 84 -18.12 -13.22 -0.03
C VAL A 84 -18.60 -11.97 -0.76
N GLU A 85 -19.89 -11.89 -1.11
CA GLU A 85 -20.44 -10.77 -1.87
C GLU A 85 -20.39 -9.47 -1.06
N THR A 86 -20.72 -9.55 0.23
CA THR A 86 -20.60 -8.40 1.16
C THR A 86 -19.18 -7.82 1.18
N CYS A 87 -18.15 -8.66 1.23
CA CYS A 87 -16.76 -8.19 1.19
C CYS A 87 -16.35 -7.73 -0.23
N ALA A 88 -16.86 -8.41 -1.26
CA ALA A 88 -16.54 -8.16 -2.66
C ALA A 88 -17.08 -6.81 -3.17
N GLU A 89 -18.20 -6.31 -2.64
CA GLU A 89 -18.80 -5.02 -3.01
C GLU A 89 -17.76 -3.87 -2.97
N PHE A 90 -16.90 -3.86 -1.95
CA PHE A 90 -15.81 -2.90 -1.85
C PHE A 90 -14.87 -2.93 -3.07
N PHE A 91 -14.55 -4.11 -3.59
CA PHE A 91 -13.65 -4.27 -4.72
C PHE A 91 -14.32 -3.85 -6.03
N GLU A 92 -15.62 -4.07 -6.19
CA GLU A 92 -16.40 -3.57 -7.33
C GLU A 92 -16.44 -2.04 -7.34
N LEU A 93 -16.72 -1.43 -6.18
CA LEU A 93 -16.69 0.03 -6.00
C LEU A 93 -15.30 0.60 -6.27
N ALA A 94 -14.26 -0.12 -5.84
CA ALA A 94 -12.86 0.21 -6.13
C ALA A 94 -12.40 -0.16 -7.54
N LYS A 95 -13.32 -0.52 -8.46
CA LYS A 95 -13.03 -0.85 -9.86
C LYS A 95 -12.00 -1.97 -10.00
N PHE A 96 -11.99 -2.93 -9.08
CA PHE A 96 -11.04 -4.05 -9.03
C PHE A 96 -9.56 -3.59 -9.00
N ALA A 97 -9.31 -2.37 -8.52
CA ALA A 97 -7.96 -1.81 -8.38
C ALA A 97 -7.24 -2.27 -7.11
N LYS A 98 -7.70 -3.33 -6.45
CA LYS A 98 -7.19 -3.81 -5.16
C LYS A 98 -7.21 -5.33 -5.16
N ALA A 99 -6.17 -5.95 -4.60
CA ALA A 99 -6.15 -7.38 -4.33
C ALA A 99 -6.79 -7.68 -2.97
N ALA A 100 -7.55 -8.78 -2.89
CA ALA A 100 -8.18 -9.21 -1.66
C ALA A 100 -7.25 -10.11 -0.83
N PRO A 101 -7.14 -9.91 0.49
CA PRO A 101 -6.38 -10.82 1.35
C PRO A 101 -7.12 -12.16 1.59
N ARG A 102 -8.46 -12.17 1.46
CA ARG A 102 -9.29 -13.36 1.60
C ARG A 102 -9.36 -14.10 0.26
N LYS A 103 -8.88 -15.34 0.23
CA LYS A 103 -8.81 -16.17 -0.99
C LYS A 103 -10.13 -16.22 -1.77
N SER A 104 -11.25 -16.51 -1.10
CA SER A 104 -12.55 -16.62 -1.76
C SER A 104 -13.03 -15.30 -2.39
N VAL A 105 -12.62 -14.15 -1.84
CA VAL A 105 -12.91 -12.84 -2.43
C VAL A 105 -11.96 -12.57 -3.61
N GLY A 106 -10.70 -13.01 -3.53
CA GLY A 106 -9.78 -12.96 -4.66
C GLY A 106 -10.27 -13.78 -5.87
N GLU A 107 -10.83 -14.97 -5.62
CA GLU A 107 -11.48 -15.79 -6.63
C GLU A 107 -12.71 -15.08 -7.25
N TYR A 108 -13.53 -14.43 -6.42
CA TYR A 108 -14.64 -13.60 -6.90
C TYR A 108 -14.16 -12.46 -7.81
N ILE A 109 -13.14 -11.70 -7.39
CA ILE A 109 -12.57 -10.61 -8.19
C ILE A 109 -12.10 -11.12 -9.54
N SER A 110 -11.39 -12.25 -9.55
CA SER A 110 -10.85 -12.85 -10.77
C SER A 110 -11.96 -13.27 -11.75
N ALA A 111 -13.11 -13.70 -11.22
CA ALA A 111 -14.26 -14.09 -12.03
C ALA A 111 -15.10 -12.90 -12.53
N ASN A 112 -15.06 -11.75 -11.82
CA ASN A 112 -15.98 -10.63 -12.05
C ASN A 112 -15.30 -9.34 -12.52
N SER A 113 -13.96 -9.28 -12.60
CA SER A 113 -13.25 -8.05 -12.99
C SER A 113 -13.45 -7.61 -14.44
N GLY A 114 -14.07 -8.46 -15.28
CA GLY A 114 -14.31 -8.19 -16.69
C GLY A 114 -13.03 -7.77 -17.41
N ASP A 115 -13.13 -6.73 -18.24
CA ASP A 115 -12.03 -6.19 -19.05
C ASP A 115 -11.16 -5.16 -18.30
N SER A 116 -11.16 -5.18 -16.95
CA SER A 116 -10.32 -4.27 -16.16
C SER A 116 -8.83 -4.55 -16.43
N SER A 117 -8.21 -3.73 -17.27
CA SER A 117 -6.85 -3.94 -17.80
C SER A 117 -5.75 -3.97 -16.72
N TRP A 118 -6.04 -3.46 -15.53
CA TRP A 118 -5.11 -3.42 -14.40
C TRP A 118 -5.25 -4.59 -13.42
N ALA A 119 -6.37 -5.32 -13.42
CA ALA A 119 -6.68 -6.29 -12.37
C ALA A 119 -5.64 -7.43 -12.31
N GLU A 120 -5.20 -7.92 -13.47
CA GLU A 120 -4.15 -8.93 -13.57
C GLU A 120 -2.81 -8.42 -13.00
N THR A 121 -2.39 -7.22 -13.38
CA THR A 121 -1.15 -6.61 -12.86
C THR A 121 -1.21 -6.39 -11.35
N VAL A 122 -2.32 -5.88 -10.83
CA VAL A 122 -2.51 -5.67 -9.38
C VAL A 122 -2.41 -6.99 -8.61
N ASN A 123 -3.06 -8.05 -9.10
CA ASN A 123 -3.01 -9.36 -8.47
C ASN A 123 -1.60 -9.98 -8.56
N TYR A 124 -0.92 -9.86 -9.71
CA TYR A 124 0.44 -10.34 -9.89
C TYR A 124 1.42 -9.67 -8.93
N VAL A 125 1.40 -8.33 -8.84
CA VAL A 125 2.25 -7.57 -7.92
C VAL A 125 1.93 -7.95 -6.47
N SER A 126 0.65 -8.06 -6.12
CA SER A 126 0.23 -8.41 -4.74
C SER A 126 0.68 -9.82 -4.33
N ALA A 127 0.71 -10.77 -5.26
CA ALA A 127 1.20 -12.14 -5.01
C ALA A 127 2.71 -12.20 -4.75
N HIS A 128 3.47 -11.22 -5.24
CA HIS A 128 4.92 -11.08 -5.04
C HIS A 128 5.27 -10.01 -3.98
N ALA A 129 4.28 -9.47 -3.30
CA ALA A 129 4.49 -8.42 -2.31
C ALA A 129 4.74 -9.01 -0.92
N ILE A 130 5.56 -8.33 -0.12
CA ILE A 130 5.73 -8.63 1.31
C ILE A 130 4.93 -7.64 2.13
N ALA A 131 4.46 -8.04 3.32
CA ALA A 131 3.79 -7.10 4.21
C ALA A 131 4.73 -5.94 4.58
N GLU A 132 4.19 -4.72 4.63
CA GLU A 132 4.94 -3.57 5.13
C GLU A 132 5.50 -3.85 6.54
N PRO A 133 6.75 -3.44 6.80
CA PRO A 133 7.32 -3.54 8.12
C PRO A 133 6.61 -2.59 9.09
N ILE A 134 6.39 -3.05 10.32
CA ILE A 134 5.80 -2.24 11.38
C ILE A 134 6.96 -1.59 12.14
N TYR A 135 7.26 -0.33 11.83
CA TYR A 135 8.25 0.45 12.53
C TYR A 135 7.59 1.45 13.48
N PRO A 136 8.24 1.81 14.61
CA PRO A 136 7.88 3.00 15.35
C PRO A 136 7.91 4.23 14.43
N TRP A 137 6.99 5.15 14.67
CA TRP A 137 6.83 6.36 13.86
C TRP A 137 8.13 7.15 13.70
N ASP A 138 8.97 7.18 14.73
CA ASP A 138 10.26 7.91 14.69
C ASP A 138 11.21 7.40 13.60
N ILE A 139 11.17 6.10 13.28
CA ILE A 139 11.94 5.53 12.16
C ILE A 139 11.42 6.08 10.84
N SER A 140 10.09 6.16 10.66
CA SER A 140 9.47 6.76 9.47
C SER A 140 9.87 8.23 9.33
N VAL A 141 9.90 8.99 10.43
CA VAL A 141 10.34 10.40 10.44
C VAL A 141 11.80 10.53 9.99
N ALA A 142 12.71 9.69 10.51
CA ALA A 142 14.12 9.73 10.11
C ALA A 142 14.29 9.46 8.60
N VAL A 143 13.54 8.51 8.04
CA VAL A 143 13.55 8.24 6.59
C VAL A 143 12.93 9.39 5.79
N SER A 144 11.84 10.00 6.27
CA SER A 144 11.23 11.17 5.61
C SER A 144 12.20 12.36 5.55
N LEU A 145 12.92 12.64 6.65
CA LEU A 145 13.93 13.70 6.69
C LEU A 145 15.08 13.45 5.72
N MET A 146 15.52 12.19 5.55
CA MET A 146 16.51 11.83 4.53
C MET A 146 16.06 12.26 3.13
N PHE A 147 14.82 11.91 2.76
CA PHE A 147 14.26 12.26 1.45
C PHE A 147 14.08 13.77 1.30
N GLU A 148 13.61 14.46 2.33
CA GLU A 148 13.45 15.92 2.31
C GLU A 148 14.80 16.62 2.12
N ASN A 149 15.82 16.26 2.90
CA ASN A 149 17.16 16.84 2.84
C ASN A 149 17.81 16.67 1.46
N THR A 150 17.66 15.48 0.87
CA THR A 150 18.16 15.20 -0.47
C THR A 150 17.36 15.97 -1.52
N SER A 151 16.03 15.96 -1.44
CA SER A 151 15.16 16.54 -2.47
C SER A 151 15.24 18.07 -2.51
N LEU A 152 15.51 18.71 -1.38
CA LEU A 152 15.72 20.15 -1.28
C LEU A 152 17.18 20.56 -1.55
N GLY A 153 18.08 19.60 -1.84
CA GLY A 153 19.50 19.86 -2.12
C GLY A 153 20.29 20.34 -0.89
N MET A 154 19.81 20.04 0.32
CA MET A 154 20.46 20.44 1.58
C MET A 154 21.63 19.52 1.92
N MET A 155 21.60 18.27 1.46
CA MET A 155 22.64 17.26 1.68
C MET A 155 22.83 16.39 0.43
N SER A 156 23.99 15.74 0.32
CA SER A 156 24.17 14.64 -0.62
C SER A 156 23.30 13.43 -0.22
N VAL A 157 23.03 12.53 -1.17
CA VAL A 157 22.30 11.29 -0.89
C VAL A 157 23.05 10.47 0.16
N GLU A 158 24.37 10.39 0.03
CA GLU A 158 25.25 9.64 0.91
C GLU A 158 25.25 10.19 2.34
N ASP A 159 25.36 11.51 2.50
CA ASP A 159 25.36 12.15 3.82
C ASP A 159 23.99 12.05 4.49
N ALA A 160 22.90 12.30 3.75
CA ALA A 160 21.55 12.17 4.28
C ALA A 160 21.25 10.73 4.73
N ALA A 161 21.69 9.73 3.95
CA ALA A 161 21.54 8.33 4.30
C ALA A 161 22.35 7.96 5.56
N ALA A 162 23.57 8.47 5.70
CA ALA A 162 24.39 8.26 6.90
C ALA A 162 23.77 8.88 8.16
N GLU A 163 23.19 10.07 8.04
CA GLU A 163 22.48 10.74 9.14
C GLU A 163 21.20 9.99 9.54
N ALA A 164 20.42 9.54 8.56
CA ALA A 164 19.23 8.72 8.79
C ALA A 164 19.59 7.40 9.48
N ALA A 165 20.65 6.72 9.02
CA ALA A 165 21.14 5.49 9.64
C ALA A 165 21.56 5.70 11.11
N THR A 166 22.27 6.80 11.39
CA THR A 166 22.66 7.18 12.76
C THR A 166 21.44 7.43 13.64
N SER A 167 20.45 8.16 13.12
CA SER A 167 19.21 8.48 13.84
C SER A 167 18.38 7.23 14.13
N ILE A 168 18.24 6.34 13.14
CA ILE A 168 17.52 5.07 13.29
C ILE A 168 18.22 4.19 14.32
N GLN A 169 19.56 4.11 14.31
CA GLN A 169 20.29 3.34 15.31
C GLN A 169 20.05 3.87 16.73
N ALA A 170 20.07 5.19 16.92
CA ALA A 170 19.75 5.80 18.21
C ALA A 170 18.32 5.47 18.66
N ILE A 171 17.34 5.45 17.75
CA ILE A 171 15.96 5.03 18.06
C ILE A 171 15.92 3.56 18.50
N ILE A 172 16.61 2.68 17.76
CA ILE A 172 16.70 1.24 18.07
C ILE A 172 17.28 1.03 19.47
N ASP A 173 18.36 1.73 19.80
CA ASP A 173 19.04 1.61 21.09
C ASP A 173 18.19 2.15 22.24
N ASN A 174 17.62 3.35 22.07
CA ASN A 174 16.82 4.02 23.10
C ASN A 174 15.50 3.30 23.40
N GLN A 175 14.86 2.75 22.37
CA GLN A 175 13.59 2.02 22.50
C GLN A 175 13.78 0.50 22.63
N GLN A 176 15.03 0.02 22.65
CA GLN A 176 15.39 -1.39 22.81
C GLN A 176 14.70 -2.29 21.77
N LEU A 177 14.69 -1.87 20.50
CA LEU A 177 13.92 -2.52 19.43
C LEU A 177 14.60 -3.76 18.83
N ALA A 178 15.88 -3.98 19.15
CA ALA A 178 16.63 -5.09 18.59
C ALA A 178 15.98 -6.43 18.96
N GLY A 179 15.52 -7.18 17.96
CA GLY A 179 14.89 -8.49 18.14
C GLY A 179 13.44 -8.47 18.64
N THR A 180 12.79 -7.31 18.74
CA THR A 180 11.41 -7.17 19.23
C THR A 180 10.36 -7.15 18.12
N ASN A 181 10.75 -7.36 16.86
CA ASN A 181 9.82 -7.37 15.74
C ASN A 181 8.68 -8.37 16.00
N PRO A 182 7.40 -7.94 16.01
CA PRO A 182 6.26 -8.79 16.33
C PRO A 182 6.01 -9.90 15.30
N LYS A 183 6.67 -9.87 14.14
CA LYS A 183 6.60 -10.91 13.12
C LYS A 183 7.86 -11.81 13.18
N LYS A 184 7.82 -12.83 14.03
CA LYS A 184 8.50 -14.11 13.81
C LYS A 184 7.46 -15.18 13.51
#